data_AF-A0A9P6ZU10-F1
#
_entry.id   AF-A0A9P6ZU10-F1
#
_cell.length_a   1.000
_cell.length_b   1.000
_cell.length_c   1.000
_cell.angle_alpha   90.00
_cell.angle_beta   90.00
_cell.angle_gamma   90.00
#
_symmetry.space_group_name_H-M   'P 1'
#
loop_
_entity.id
_entity.type
_entity.pdbx_description
1 polymer ?
#
loop_
_entity_poly.entity_id
_entity_poly.type
_entity_poly.pdbx_seq_one_letter_code
_entity_poly.pdbx_strand_id
1 'polypeptide(L)'
;MILSKYRALSTVTRLDSRLIRRSLISTQSDDQGIPPPLTGIRVLDLTRVLAGPSCTMLLADMGADVIKVEEVTRGDDTRSWLPPSAPVSPNSPKESSHLPPESAYFLAVNRNKRSITVNFKEPAGLEVMQRLIRSSDVLVENFIAGKLAGMGLGWEDCKVLNPRLVYASITGYGQTGPFRKAAGYDVIIEAEAGLMHITGEPDRPPSKVGVAVTDLMTGLYAHGAILAGLRSVQHTGKGVWIDCNLFETQLAGLANIASNYLIAGKEASRHGTAHPSIVPYQVFPCKDGFLMIGAGNDKQFRLLAERILEKPELADDARFANNAMRVANREALVDIITQVLQRHERDYWIDRFTGLGVPFGPINNIQQSFAHPQVGARQTVMEVDHPRAGKVRMVAPPVTYNGKRMPVRRPPPWLSQHTKEPSKQDIIDMEIFNQIIELDDGDSSFVSAMVTEYLEQVDSTFNEMDQSMETKDLKQISQLGHFLKGSSAALGVKQVSLTCEKIQNTAKGTPTDKTIEEVTSLLKRVKEEYGAAKIWLLEYCPT
;
A
#
# COMPACT_ATOMS: atom_id res chain seq x y z
N MET A 1 10.21 40.36 -21.16
CA MET A 1 9.33 39.97 -22.29
C MET A 1 8.11 39.11 -21.89
N ILE A 2 8.06 38.58 -20.66
CA ILE A 2 7.01 37.66 -20.17
C ILE A 2 5.71 38.37 -19.71
N LEU A 3 5.72 39.68 -19.45
CA LEU A 3 4.54 40.41 -18.97
C LEU A 3 3.57 40.90 -20.07
N SER A 4 3.90 40.75 -21.35
CA SER A 4 3.08 41.30 -22.46
C SER A 4 2.01 40.36 -23.01
N LYS A 5 2.03 39.07 -22.66
CA LYS A 5 1.07 38.07 -23.17
C LYS A 5 -0.16 37.83 -22.26
N TYR A 6 -0.20 38.44 -21.07
CA TYR A 6 -1.24 38.21 -20.05
C TYR A 6 -2.60 38.88 -20.33
N ARG A 7 -2.78 39.60 -21.45
CA ARG A 7 -3.99 40.42 -21.69
C ARG A 7 -4.92 39.97 -22.83
N ALA A 8 -4.68 38.81 -23.45
CA ALA A 8 -5.42 38.41 -24.67
C ALA A 8 -6.28 37.14 -24.53
N LEU A 9 -6.54 36.62 -23.32
CA LEU A 9 -7.36 35.41 -23.12
C LEU A 9 -8.44 35.67 -22.07
N SER A 10 -9.41 36.51 -22.43
CA SER A 10 -10.64 36.67 -21.64
C SER A 10 -11.85 36.85 -22.54
N THR A 11 -12.03 36.01 -23.57
CA THR A 11 -13.31 35.85 -24.27
C THR A 11 -13.27 34.68 -25.24
N VAL A 12 -13.64 33.46 -24.81
CA VAL A 12 -14.41 32.53 -25.64
C VAL A 12 -15.26 31.64 -24.73
N THR A 13 -16.53 31.58 -25.10
CA THR A 13 -17.73 31.02 -24.48
C THR A 13 -17.71 29.50 -24.32
N ARG A 14 -18.30 29.04 -23.22
CA ARG A 14 -18.80 27.67 -22.99
C ARG A 14 -19.64 27.20 -24.19
N LEU A 15 -19.26 26.10 -24.83
CA LEU A 15 -20.14 25.25 -25.65
C LEU A 15 -19.57 23.81 -25.67
N ASP A 16 -20.50 22.84 -25.65
CA ASP A 16 -20.35 21.41 -25.36
C ASP A 16 -19.12 20.68 -25.93
N SER A 17 -18.26 20.20 -25.03
CA SER A 17 -17.10 19.32 -25.33
C SER A 17 -17.42 17.83 -25.34
N ARG A 18 -18.70 17.42 -25.26
CA ARG A 18 -19.09 16.00 -25.13
C ARG A 18 -19.27 15.24 -26.45
N LEU A 19 -19.23 15.91 -27.62
CA LEU A 19 -19.63 15.27 -28.89
C LEU A 19 -18.55 15.20 -30.00
N ILE A 20 -17.34 15.74 -29.80
CA ILE A 20 -16.31 15.77 -30.88
C ILE A 20 -15.16 14.76 -30.65
N ARG A 21 -15.08 14.05 -29.52
CA ARG A 21 -14.05 13.01 -29.26
C ARG A 21 -14.38 11.61 -29.81
N ARG A 22 -15.11 11.48 -30.91
CA ARG A 22 -15.52 10.16 -31.45
C ARG A 22 -14.99 9.80 -32.83
N SER A 23 -14.01 10.52 -33.34
CA SER A 23 -13.42 10.23 -34.65
C SER A 23 -11.93 10.50 -34.59
N LEU A 24 -11.16 9.44 -34.31
CA LEU A 24 -9.74 9.18 -34.62
C LEU A 24 -9.20 8.16 -33.60
N ILE A 25 -9.80 6.95 -33.58
CA ILE A 25 -9.18 5.81 -32.89
C ILE A 25 -8.24 5.16 -33.91
N SER A 26 -6.99 5.60 -33.84
CA SER A 26 -5.84 4.87 -34.35
C SER A 26 -5.78 3.52 -33.62
N THR A 27 -5.73 2.43 -34.38
CA THR A 27 -5.42 1.09 -33.90
C THR A 27 -3.95 1.02 -33.49
N GLN A 28 -3.64 1.48 -32.29
CA GLN A 28 -2.41 1.17 -31.56
C GLN A 28 -2.81 0.54 -30.22
N SER A 29 -2.34 -0.69 -29.99
CA SER A 29 -2.53 -1.54 -28.81
C SER A 29 -3.17 -0.89 -27.56
N ASP A 30 -4.39 -1.31 -27.24
CA ASP A 30 -5.15 -1.05 -25.99
C ASP A 30 -4.50 -1.72 -24.74
N ASP A 31 -3.18 -1.70 -24.63
CA ASP A 31 -2.42 -2.20 -23.47
C ASP A 31 -2.05 -1.04 -22.52
N GLN A 32 -2.96 -0.09 -22.32
CA GLN A 32 -2.76 0.98 -21.36
C GLN A 32 -3.46 0.55 -20.05
N GLY A 33 -2.65 0.26 -19.02
CA GLY A 33 -3.14 0.18 -17.64
C GLY A 33 -3.84 1.49 -17.23
N ILE A 34 -4.23 1.62 -15.97
CA ILE A 34 -4.70 2.92 -15.47
C ILE A 34 -3.56 3.68 -14.78
N PRO A 35 -3.53 5.03 -14.83
CA PRO A 35 -2.61 5.81 -14.01
C PRO A 35 -2.82 5.50 -12.52
N PRO A 36 -1.78 5.57 -11.66
CA PRO A 36 -1.92 5.27 -10.24
C PRO A 36 -3.00 6.17 -9.60
N PRO A 37 -4.14 5.60 -9.15
CA PRO A 37 -5.34 6.38 -8.83
C PRO A 37 -5.24 7.23 -7.57
N LEU A 38 -4.23 6.99 -6.72
CA LEU A 38 -3.97 7.79 -5.51
C LEU A 38 -2.78 8.74 -5.67
N THR A 39 -2.39 9.03 -6.91
CA THR A 39 -1.39 10.08 -7.18
C THR A 39 -1.86 11.41 -6.57
N GLY A 40 -0.97 12.07 -5.83
CA GLY A 40 -1.28 13.31 -5.12
C GLY A 40 -1.84 13.13 -3.70
N ILE A 41 -2.25 11.91 -3.32
CA ILE A 41 -2.71 11.61 -1.96
C ILE A 41 -1.51 11.36 -1.04
N ARG A 42 -1.43 12.07 0.07
CA ARG A 42 -0.44 11.85 1.13
C ARG A 42 -1.05 11.11 2.31
N VAL A 43 -0.38 10.03 2.73
CA VAL A 43 -0.78 9.18 3.86
C VAL A 43 0.29 9.23 4.94
N LEU A 44 -0.12 9.59 6.15
CA LEU A 44 0.68 9.51 7.35
C LEU A 44 0.43 8.16 8.04
N ASP A 45 1.40 7.26 7.94
CA ASP A 45 1.34 5.89 8.46
C ASP A 45 2.00 5.83 9.84
N LEU A 46 1.19 5.84 10.90
CA LEU A 46 1.60 5.64 12.29
C LEU A 46 1.45 4.17 12.73
N THR A 47 1.19 3.28 11.79
CA THR A 47 0.84 1.90 12.09
C THR A 47 2.08 1.03 12.32
N ARG A 48 1.88 -0.07 13.04
CA ARG A 48 2.88 -1.11 13.30
C ARG A 48 2.33 -2.50 13.00
N VAL A 49 3.20 -3.50 12.95
CA VAL A 49 2.80 -4.92 12.84
C VAL A 49 2.27 -5.27 11.44
N LEU A 50 0.97 -5.59 11.28
CA LEU A 50 0.48 -6.18 10.03
C LEU A 50 -0.80 -5.53 9.48
N ALA A 51 -1.88 -5.42 10.25
CA ALA A 51 -3.16 -4.91 9.73
C ALA A 51 -3.04 -3.49 9.15
N GLY A 52 -2.48 -2.56 9.93
CA GLY A 52 -2.22 -1.20 9.46
C GLY A 52 -1.19 -1.11 8.33
N PRO A 53 0.01 -1.73 8.49
CA PRO A 53 1.02 -1.67 7.43
C PRO A 53 0.58 -2.28 6.11
N SER A 54 -0.20 -3.36 6.13
CA SER A 54 -0.77 -3.96 4.91
C SER A 54 -1.76 -3.02 4.22
N CYS A 55 -2.64 -2.35 4.97
CA CYS A 55 -3.54 -1.32 4.46
C CYS A 55 -2.78 -0.18 3.77
N THR A 56 -1.82 0.43 4.48
CA THR A 56 -1.08 1.58 3.93
C THR A 56 -0.14 1.20 2.79
N MET A 57 0.36 -0.04 2.76
CA MET A 57 1.08 -0.56 1.59
C MET A 57 0.18 -0.66 0.35
N LEU A 58 -1.07 -1.10 0.49
CA LEU A 58 -2.00 -1.15 -0.64
C LEU A 58 -2.33 0.25 -1.17
N LEU A 59 -2.47 1.25 -0.29
CA LEU A 59 -2.60 2.65 -0.70
C LEU A 59 -1.34 3.15 -1.43
N ALA A 60 -0.14 2.78 -0.94
CA ALA A 60 1.12 3.10 -1.60
C ALA A 60 1.22 2.47 -2.98
N ASP A 61 0.84 1.19 -3.13
CA ASP A 61 0.79 0.49 -4.41
C ASP A 61 -0.10 1.25 -5.42
N MET A 62 -1.23 1.81 -4.96
CA MET A 62 -2.14 2.61 -5.78
C MET A 62 -1.67 4.04 -6.10
N GLY A 63 -0.50 4.48 -5.64
CA GLY A 63 0.07 5.79 -6.01
C GLY A 63 0.28 6.76 -4.87
N ALA A 64 -0.24 6.48 -3.67
CA ALA A 64 -0.14 7.40 -2.55
C ALA A 64 1.32 7.61 -2.08
N ASP A 65 1.62 8.82 -1.61
CA ASP A 65 2.86 9.14 -0.88
C ASP A 65 2.68 8.74 0.59
N VAL A 66 3.19 7.57 0.95
CA VAL A 66 3.02 7.02 2.29
C VAL A 66 4.28 7.26 3.13
N ILE A 67 4.13 8.08 4.17
CA ILE A 67 5.19 8.39 5.14
C ILE A 67 4.94 7.55 6.39
N LYS A 68 5.74 6.49 6.57
CA LYS A 68 5.75 5.69 7.78
C LYS A 68 6.59 6.40 8.85
N VAL A 69 5.93 6.75 9.96
CA VAL A 69 6.59 7.33 11.14
C VAL A 69 6.88 6.21 12.12
N GLU A 70 8.15 6.08 12.47
CA GLU A 70 8.63 4.97 13.28
C GLU A 70 9.32 5.46 14.56
N GLU A 71 9.43 4.57 15.54
CA GLU A 71 10.19 4.80 16.76
C GLU A 71 11.69 4.95 16.41
N VAL A 72 12.38 5.88 17.07
CA VAL A 72 13.72 6.35 16.67
C VAL A 72 14.80 5.27 16.73
N THR A 73 14.68 4.32 17.66
CA THR A 73 15.71 3.32 17.93
C THR A 73 15.44 1.98 17.24
N ARG A 74 14.22 1.45 17.40
CA ARG A 74 13.85 0.10 16.93
C ARG A 74 12.97 0.12 15.68
N GLY A 75 12.31 1.24 15.41
CA GLY A 75 11.31 1.33 14.36
C GLY A 75 10.04 0.53 14.63
N ASP A 76 9.41 0.04 13.56
CA ASP A 76 8.32 -0.93 13.62
C ASP A 76 8.76 -2.26 14.28
N ASP A 77 7.90 -2.84 15.13
CA ASP A 77 8.18 -4.08 15.85
C ASP A 77 8.55 -5.25 14.89
N THR A 78 8.00 -5.26 13.68
CA THR A 78 8.29 -6.28 12.65
C THR A 78 9.72 -6.24 12.11
N ARG A 79 10.46 -5.14 12.29
CA ARG A 79 11.89 -5.10 11.93
C ARG A 79 12.71 -6.11 12.74
N SER A 80 12.27 -6.41 13.95
CA SER A 80 12.94 -7.33 14.88
C SER A 80 12.38 -8.75 14.84
N TRP A 81 11.37 -9.03 14.01
CA TRP A 81 10.77 -10.36 13.90
C TRP A 81 11.62 -11.22 12.97
N LEU A 82 12.61 -11.89 13.58
CA LEU A 82 13.66 -12.68 12.96
C LEU A 82 13.83 -14.01 13.71
N PRO A 83 14.37 -15.06 13.07
CA PRO A 83 14.52 -15.26 11.62
C PRO A 83 13.18 -15.55 10.91
N PRO A 84 13.09 -15.44 9.56
CA PRO A 84 14.17 -15.12 8.61
C PRO A 84 14.32 -13.63 8.28
N SER A 85 15.54 -13.23 7.89
CA SER A 85 15.89 -11.92 7.32
C SER A 85 16.34 -12.04 5.87
N ALA A 86 16.32 -10.91 5.15
CA ALA A 86 17.07 -10.75 3.92
C ALA A 86 18.58 -10.67 4.20
N PRO A 87 19.45 -11.09 3.25
CA PRO A 87 20.89 -10.91 3.37
C PRO A 87 21.25 -9.42 3.40
N VAL A 88 22.42 -9.09 3.96
CA VAL A 88 22.96 -7.73 3.89
C VAL A 88 23.82 -7.61 2.63
N SER A 89 23.51 -6.63 1.79
CA SER A 89 24.27 -6.31 0.59
C SER A 89 25.66 -5.77 0.94
N PRO A 90 26.73 -6.23 0.28
CA PRO A 90 28.06 -5.62 0.41
C PRO A 90 28.10 -4.12 0.08
N ASN A 91 27.16 -3.66 -0.75
CA ASN A 91 27.03 -2.26 -1.17
C ASN A 91 26.02 -1.47 -0.31
N SER A 92 25.70 -1.94 0.90
CA SER A 92 24.75 -1.25 1.77
C SER A 92 25.22 0.17 2.14
N PRO A 93 24.32 1.17 2.21
CA PRO A 93 24.68 2.52 2.64
C PRO A 93 25.37 2.55 4.01
N LYS A 94 26.46 3.32 4.13
CA LYS A 94 27.28 3.39 5.35
C LYS A 94 26.47 3.87 6.55
N GLU A 95 25.53 4.78 6.33
CA GLU A 95 24.64 5.33 7.36
C GLU A 95 23.77 4.25 7.99
N SER A 96 23.52 3.14 7.29
CA SER A 96 22.69 2.02 7.73
C SER A 96 23.49 0.86 8.36
N SER A 97 24.82 1.00 8.47
CA SER A 97 25.72 -0.06 8.94
C SER A 97 25.47 -0.51 10.39
N HIS A 98 24.88 0.36 11.21
CA HIS A 98 24.53 0.07 12.60
C HIS A 98 23.23 -0.73 12.76
N LEU A 99 22.47 -0.94 11.68
CA LEU A 99 21.18 -1.62 11.71
C LEU A 99 21.34 -3.13 11.44
N PRO A 100 20.49 -3.99 12.04
CA PRO A 100 20.49 -5.42 11.73
C PRO A 100 20.06 -5.69 10.27
N PRO A 101 20.20 -6.94 9.77
CA PRO A 101 19.60 -7.36 8.50
C PRO A 101 18.08 -7.12 8.49
N GLU A 102 17.52 -6.77 7.34
CA GLU A 102 16.07 -6.47 7.23
C GLU A 102 15.23 -7.74 7.42
N SER A 103 14.22 -7.69 8.29
CA SER A 103 13.27 -8.79 8.48
C SER A 103 12.46 -9.04 7.22
N ALA A 104 12.32 -10.31 6.84
CA ALA A 104 11.43 -10.71 5.75
C ALA A 104 9.97 -10.30 6.03
N TYR A 105 9.58 -10.24 7.31
CA TYR A 105 8.25 -9.78 7.72
C TYR A 105 8.05 -8.29 7.42
N PHE A 106 9.00 -7.44 7.84
CA PHE A 106 8.94 -6.01 7.56
C PHE A 106 8.91 -5.73 6.06
N LEU A 107 9.75 -6.42 5.29
CA LEU A 107 9.83 -6.27 3.83
C LEU A 107 8.52 -6.67 3.12
N ALA A 108 7.74 -7.61 3.68
CA ALA A 108 6.52 -8.10 3.06
C ALA A 108 5.39 -7.06 2.99
N VAL A 109 5.38 -6.06 3.90
CA VAL A 109 4.23 -5.15 4.10
C VAL A 109 4.59 -3.66 4.11
N ASN A 110 5.77 -3.28 3.61
CA ASN A 110 6.24 -1.89 3.64
C ASN A 110 6.84 -1.38 2.32
N ARG A 111 6.68 -2.09 1.20
CA ARG A 111 7.07 -1.57 -0.13
C ARG A 111 6.36 -0.25 -0.46
N ASN A 112 6.94 0.55 -1.35
CA ASN A 112 6.44 1.86 -1.77
C ASN A 112 6.35 2.95 -0.68
N LYS A 113 6.74 2.67 0.57
CA LYS A 113 6.70 3.64 1.68
C LYS A 113 8.02 4.40 1.82
N ARG A 114 7.92 5.58 2.45
CA ARG A 114 9.05 6.31 3.03
C ARG A 114 9.09 6.06 4.54
N SER A 115 10.28 5.96 5.11
CA SER A 115 10.49 5.78 6.55
C SER A 115 11.12 7.03 7.14
N ILE A 116 10.46 7.60 8.14
CA ILE A 116 11.03 8.63 9.01
C ILE A 116 10.93 8.18 10.46
N THR A 117 11.81 8.71 11.31
CA THR A 117 11.76 8.47 12.75
C THR A 117 11.43 9.74 13.51
N VAL A 118 10.40 9.71 14.35
CA VAL A 118 9.99 10.86 15.16
C VAL A 118 9.63 10.39 16.57
N ASN A 119 10.28 10.98 17.58
CA ASN A 119 9.84 10.80 18.98
C ASN A 119 8.80 11.87 19.34
N PHE A 120 7.53 11.59 19.02
CA PHE A 120 6.42 12.51 19.27
C PHE A 120 5.91 12.50 20.74
N LYS A 121 6.67 11.91 21.67
CA LYS A 121 6.50 12.17 23.11
C LYS A 121 7.13 13.49 23.54
N GLU A 122 8.13 13.96 22.77
CA GLU A 122 8.76 15.24 22.99
C GLU A 122 7.98 16.36 22.29
N PRO A 123 7.92 17.58 22.86
CA PRO A 123 7.21 18.70 22.24
C PRO A 123 7.63 18.99 20.80
N ALA A 124 8.94 18.94 20.51
CA ALA A 124 9.47 19.14 19.15
C ALA A 124 9.03 18.04 18.18
N GLY A 125 8.94 16.78 18.64
CA GLY A 125 8.42 15.69 17.84
C GLY A 125 6.92 15.86 17.56
N LEU A 126 6.15 16.33 18.56
CA LEU A 126 4.74 16.62 18.39
C LEU A 126 4.51 17.76 17.36
N GLU A 127 5.34 18.80 17.35
CA GLU A 127 5.29 19.86 16.35
C GLU A 127 5.51 19.31 14.93
N VAL A 128 6.49 18.41 14.76
CA VAL A 128 6.71 17.71 13.49
C VAL A 128 5.46 16.93 13.08
N MET A 129 4.83 16.20 14.01
CA MET A 129 3.59 15.48 13.73
C MET A 129 2.46 16.40 13.29
N GLN A 130 2.24 17.52 13.97
CA GLN A 130 1.21 18.48 13.62
C GLN A 130 1.43 19.06 12.21
N ARG A 131 2.67 19.35 11.82
CA ARG A 131 3.01 19.78 10.46
C ARG A 131 2.69 18.71 9.41
N LEU A 132 3.02 17.45 9.70
CA LEU A 132 2.71 16.32 8.81
C LEU A 132 1.19 16.13 8.67
N ILE A 133 0.43 16.24 9.76
CA ILE A 133 -1.03 16.12 9.76
C ILE A 133 -1.69 17.22 8.91
N ARG A 134 -1.22 18.47 9.01
CA ARG A 134 -1.74 19.60 8.22
C ARG A 134 -1.58 19.41 6.71
N SER A 135 -0.60 18.62 6.28
CA SER A 135 -0.28 18.39 4.87
C SER A 135 -0.67 17.01 4.36
N SER A 136 -1.28 16.16 5.20
CA SER A 136 -1.68 14.79 4.82
C SER A 136 -3.18 14.71 4.55
N ASP A 137 -3.58 13.89 3.58
CA ASP A 137 -4.98 13.62 3.29
C ASP A 137 -5.54 12.50 4.18
N VAL A 138 -4.67 11.55 4.55
CA VAL A 138 -5.00 10.39 5.36
C VAL A 138 -4.02 10.26 6.51
N LEU A 139 -4.51 9.95 7.72
CA LEU A 139 -3.71 9.43 8.82
C LEU A 139 -4.21 8.03 9.17
N VAL A 140 -3.32 7.06 9.27
CA VAL A 140 -3.65 5.70 9.69
C VAL A 140 -2.85 5.35 10.95
N GLU A 141 -3.52 4.83 11.97
CA GLU A 141 -2.90 4.46 13.24
C GLU A 141 -3.52 3.19 13.81
N ASN A 142 -2.74 2.44 14.61
CA ASN A 142 -3.20 1.23 15.28
C ASN A 142 -2.75 1.13 16.74
N PHE A 143 -2.81 2.24 17.46
CA PHE A 143 -2.57 2.24 18.90
C PHE A 143 -3.81 1.78 19.65
N ILE A 144 -3.64 1.35 20.91
CA ILE A 144 -4.77 1.07 21.81
C ILE A 144 -5.67 2.30 21.87
N ALA A 145 -6.99 2.09 21.87
CA ALA A 145 -7.97 3.18 21.82
C ALA A 145 -7.70 4.26 22.88
N GLY A 146 -7.72 5.51 22.44
CA GLY A 146 -7.45 6.69 23.27
C GLY A 146 -5.97 6.98 23.56
N LYS A 147 -5.02 6.12 23.15
CA LYS A 147 -3.58 6.34 23.40
C LYS A 147 -3.06 7.61 22.72
N LEU A 148 -3.38 7.82 21.44
CA LEU A 148 -2.98 9.03 20.72
C LEU A 148 -3.78 10.26 21.13
N ALA A 149 -5.05 10.11 21.51
CA ALA A 149 -5.84 11.20 22.08
C ALA A 149 -5.19 11.75 23.37
N GLY A 150 -4.66 10.88 24.24
CA GLY A 150 -3.88 11.30 25.41
C GLY A 150 -2.55 12.01 25.08
N MET A 151 -2.14 12.04 23.81
CA MET A 151 -0.95 12.74 23.32
C MET A 151 -1.30 13.96 22.46
N GLY A 152 -2.58 14.34 22.36
CA GLY A 152 -3.04 15.43 21.48
C GLY A 152 -2.98 15.09 19.99
N LEU A 153 -3.04 13.80 19.66
CA LEU A 153 -3.02 13.25 18.30
C LEU A 153 -4.26 12.39 18.02
N GLY A 154 -5.34 12.57 18.79
CA GLY A 154 -6.61 11.89 18.54
C GLY A 154 -7.37 12.51 17.38
N TRP A 155 -8.50 11.90 17.00
CA TRP A 155 -9.37 12.42 15.95
C TRP A 155 -9.78 13.88 16.19
N GLU A 156 -10.26 14.20 17.41
CA GLU A 156 -10.73 15.56 17.73
C GLU A 156 -9.62 16.60 17.60
N ASP A 157 -8.39 16.27 18.00
CA ASP A 157 -7.22 17.14 17.86
C ASP A 157 -6.84 17.32 16.37
N CYS A 158 -6.74 16.20 15.64
CA CYS A 158 -6.30 16.19 14.25
C CYS A 158 -7.30 16.87 13.31
N LYS A 159 -8.60 16.75 13.57
CA LYS A 159 -9.66 17.41 12.80
C LYS A 159 -9.57 18.93 12.90
N VAL A 160 -9.13 19.48 14.03
CA VAL A 160 -8.89 20.93 14.17
C VAL A 160 -7.70 21.37 13.31
N LEU A 161 -6.64 20.55 13.25
CA LEU A 161 -5.45 20.84 12.44
C LEU A 161 -5.74 20.73 10.94
N ASN A 162 -6.55 19.74 10.55
CA ASN A 162 -6.93 19.47 9.18
C ASN A 162 -8.40 19.00 9.10
N PRO A 163 -9.36 19.91 8.82
CA PRO A 163 -10.78 19.59 8.74
C PRO A 163 -11.17 18.64 7.59
N ARG A 164 -10.26 18.37 6.65
CA ARG A 164 -10.47 17.48 5.50
C ARG A 164 -9.86 16.09 5.70
N LEU A 165 -9.19 15.84 6.83
CA LEU A 165 -8.46 14.61 7.10
C LEU A 165 -9.36 13.38 7.11
N VAL A 166 -8.95 12.33 6.40
CA VAL A 166 -9.43 10.97 6.64
C VAL A 166 -8.57 10.36 7.74
N TYR A 167 -9.12 10.19 8.93
CA TYR A 167 -8.41 9.59 10.06
C TYR A 167 -8.90 8.14 10.22
N ALA A 168 -8.00 7.16 10.14
CA ALA A 168 -8.33 5.75 10.27
C ALA A 168 -7.64 5.13 11.49
N SER A 169 -8.45 4.67 12.43
CA SER A 169 -8.03 3.86 13.57
C SER A 169 -8.23 2.38 13.27
N ILE A 170 -7.21 1.57 13.50
CA ILE A 170 -7.27 0.11 13.39
C ILE A 170 -6.95 -0.50 14.75
N THR A 171 -7.92 -1.11 15.42
CA THR A 171 -7.75 -1.61 16.80
C THR A 171 -8.24 -3.05 16.97
N GLY A 172 -7.95 -3.67 18.12
CA GLY A 172 -8.46 -5.02 18.43
C GLY A 172 -9.99 -5.11 18.44
N TYR A 173 -10.63 -4.19 19.19
CA TYR A 173 -12.06 -4.28 19.54
C TYR A 173 -12.84 -2.98 19.28
N GLY A 174 -12.26 -2.01 18.58
CA GLY A 174 -12.89 -0.73 18.26
C GLY A 174 -12.62 0.37 19.28
N GLN A 175 -13.07 1.59 18.96
CA GLN A 175 -12.88 2.77 19.80
C GLN A 175 -13.89 2.85 20.95
N THR A 176 -14.91 1.99 20.96
CA THR A 176 -16.00 1.95 21.94
C THR A 176 -16.23 0.54 22.50
N GLY A 177 -17.15 0.38 23.45
CA GLY A 177 -17.44 -0.90 24.07
C GLY A 177 -16.50 -1.29 25.22
N PRO A 178 -16.80 -2.40 25.92
CA PRO A 178 -16.09 -2.79 27.15
C PRO A 178 -14.63 -3.21 26.91
N PHE A 179 -14.32 -3.75 25.73
CA PHE A 179 -12.98 -4.22 25.36
C PHE A 179 -12.11 -3.17 24.66
N ARG A 180 -12.56 -1.92 24.50
CA ARG A 180 -11.82 -0.87 23.77
C ARG A 180 -10.37 -0.66 24.22
N LYS A 181 -10.06 -0.93 25.50
CA LYS A 181 -8.71 -0.80 26.08
C LYS A 181 -7.90 -2.10 26.07
N ALA A 182 -8.48 -3.21 25.64
CA ALA A 182 -7.78 -4.48 25.53
C ALA A 182 -6.81 -4.46 24.35
N ALA A 183 -5.67 -5.14 24.51
CA ALA A 183 -4.76 -5.39 23.40
C ALA A 183 -5.35 -6.49 22.51
N GLY A 184 -5.42 -6.25 21.20
CA GLY A 184 -5.88 -7.24 20.23
C GLY A 184 -4.77 -7.54 19.22
N TYR A 185 -4.22 -8.74 19.28
CA TYR A 185 -3.44 -9.33 18.19
C TYR A 185 -4.32 -10.32 17.45
N ASP A 186 -4.03 -10.54 16.17
CA ASP A 186 -4.71 -11.49 15.29
C ASP A 186 -5.09 -12.81 15.99
N VAL A 187 -4.12 -13.53 16.55
CA VAL A 187 -4.36 -14.85 17.18
C VAL A 187 -5.28 -14.79 18.41
N ILE A 188 -5.28 -13.66 19.14
CA ILE A 188 -6.15 -13.46 20.30
C ILE A 188 -7.59 -13.27 19.82
N ILE A 189 -7.78 -12.46 18.78
CA ILE A 189 -9.08 -12.27 18.15
C ILE A 189 -9.55 -13.56 17.48
N GLU A 190 -8.66 -14.33 16.87
CA GLU A 190 -8.95 -15.64 16.28
C GLU A 190 -9.53 -16.61 17.31
N ALA A 191 -8.96 -16.63 18.51
CA ALA A 191 -9.47 -17.42 19.62
C ALA A 191 -10.83 -16.92 20.13
N GLU A 192 -10.99 -15.60 20.27
CA GLU A 192 -12.18 -15.02 20.92
C GLU A 192 -13.39 -14.91 19.99
N ALA A 193 -13.20 -14.53 18.73
CA ALA A 193 -14.26 -14.39 17.74
C ALA A 193 -14.47 -15.66 16.90
N GLY A 194 -14.19 -16.84 17.47
CA GLY A 194 -14.68 -18.14 17.01
C GLY A 194 -13.97 -18.78 15.80
N LEU A 195 -13.08 -18.08 15.08
CA LEU A 195 -12.41 -18.64 13.91
C LEU A 195 -11.50 -19.83 14.28
N MET A 196 -10.79 -19.73 15.40
CA MET A 196 -9.95 -20.84 15.90
C MET A 196 -10.82 -22.03 16.31
N HIS A 197 -11.99 -21.78 16.93
CA HIS A 197 -12.89 -22.83 17.38
C HIS A 197 -13.34 -23.76 16.26
N ILE A 198 -13.60 -23.20 15.07
CA ILE A 198 -14.09 -23.92 13.87
C ILE A 198 -12.95 -24.45 12.98
N THR A 199 -11.70 -24.17 13.30
CA THR A 199 -10.53 -24.53 12.49
C THR A 199 -9.80 -25.74 13.07
N GLY A 200 -9.51 -26.74 12.23
CA GLY A 200 -8.83 -27.99 12.59
C GLY A 200 -9.70 -29.23 12.43
N GLU A 201 -9.19 -30.39 12.83
CA GLU A 201 -9.92 -31.65 12.81
C GLU A 201 -10.99 -31.72 13.93
N PRO A 202 -12.11 -32.43 13.73
CA PRO A 202 -13.19 -32.54 14.73
C PRO A 202 -12.69 -33.00 16.11
N ASP A 203 -11.90 -34.07 16.13
CA ASP A 203 -11.44 -34.76 17.35
C ASP A 203 -10.07 -34.29 17.85
N ARG A 204 -9.61 -33.12 17.38
CA ARG A 204 -8.37 -32.48 17.82
C ARG A 204 -8.64 -31.14 18.50
N PRO A 205 -7.70 -30.64 19.32
CA PRO A 205 -7.76 -29.27 19.81
C PRO A 205 -7.90 -28.25 18.67
N PRO A 206 -8.53 -27.09 18.92
CA PRO A 206 -8.60 -25.98 17.97
C PRO A 206 -7.22 -25.62 17.41
N SER A 207 -7.18 -25.30 16.12
CA SER A 207 -5.95 -24.89 15.42
C SER A 207 -6.13 -23.49 14.88
N LYS A 208 -5.07 -22.68 14.94
CA LYS A 208 -5.07 -21.38 14.28
C LYS A 208 -4.87 -21.50 12.77
N VAL A 209 -5.26 -20.48 12.02
CA VAL A 209 -4.91 -20.34 10.61
C VAL A 209 -3.38 -20.13 10.47
N GLY A 210 -2.81 -20.67 9.38
CA GLY A 210 -1.35 -20.66 9.14
C GLY A 210 -0.75 -19.26 8.88
N VAL A 211 -1.58 -18.24 8.72
CA VAL A 211 -1.21 -16.82 8.54
C VAL A 211 -2.16 -15.96 9.38
N ALA A 212 -1.74 -14.75 9.73
CA ALA A 212 -2.55 -13.78 10.44
C ALA A 212 -3.67 -13.22 9.54
N VAL A 213 -4.70 -14.03 9.32
CA VAL A 213 -5.77 -13.78 8.36
C VAL A 213 -6.68 -12.63 8.80
N THR A 214 -6.91 -12.48 10.11
CA THR A 214 -7.73 -11.41 10.67
C THR A 214 -7.03 -10.06 10.51
N ASP A 215 -5.71 -10.00 10.72
CA ASP A 215 -4.94 -8.79 10.43
C ASP A 215 -5.04 -8.40 8.94
N LEU A 216 -4.84 -9.36 8.02
CA LEU A 216 -4.90 -9.10 6.58
C LEU A 216 -6.31 -8.68 6.11
N MET A 217 -7.36 -9.34 6.60
CA MET A 217 -8.75 -8.95 6.31
C MET A 217 -9.03 -7.54 6.84
N THR A 218 -8.58 -7.22 8.06
CA THR A 218 -8.78 -5.88 8.65
C THR A 218 -8.06 -4.82 7.83
N GLY A 219 -6.85 -5.11 7.35
CA GLY A 219 -6.13 -4.24 6.43
C GLY A 219 -6.90 -3.98 5.13
N LEU A 220 -7.56 -4.99 4.57
CA LEU A 220 -8.40 -4.86 3.37
C LEU A 220 -9.68 -4.05 3.63
N TYR A 221 -10.36 -4.27 4.77
CA TYR A 221 -11.52 -3.47 5.18
C TYR A 221 -11.14 -1.99 5.37
N ALA A 222 -10.05 -1.72 6.11
CA ALA A 222 -9.55 -0.37 6.32
C ALA A 222 -9.15 0.31 5.01
N HIS A 223 -8.48 -0.41 4.11
CA HIS A 223 -8.14 0.09 2.77
C HIS A 223 -9.38 0.53 1.99
N GLY A 224 -10.42 -0.32 1.94
CA GLY A 224 -11.69 0.02 1.28
C GLY A 224 -12.40 1.20 1.93
N ALA A 225 -12.42 1.26 3.27
CA ALA A 225 -13.02 2.36 4.02
C ALA A 225 -12.29 3.70 3.77
N ILE A 226 -10.96 3.69 3.67
CA ILE A 226 -10.18 4.89 3.36
C ILE A 226 -10.48 5.39 1.95
N LEU A 227 -10.58 4.51 0.95
CA LEU A 227 -10.97 4.91 -0.41
C LEU A 227 -12.38 5.55 -0.44
N ALA A 228 -13.32 4.99 0.31
CA ALA A 228 -14.65 5.57 0.47
C ALA A 228 -14.60 6.93 1.20
N GLY A 229 -13.75 7.05 2.23
CA GLY A 229 -13.50 8.28 2.97
C GLY A 229 -12.92 9.39 2.10
N LEU A 230 -11.90 9.09 1.29
CA LEU A 230 -11.33 10.02 0.32
C LEU A 230 -12.38 10.52 -0.69
N ARG A 231 -13.20 9.60 -1.21
CA ARG A 231 -14.31 9.97 -2.10
C ARG A 231 -15.34 10.86 -1.39
N SER A 232 -15.66 10.57 -0.13
CA SER A 232 -16.57 11.40 0.68
C SER A 232 -16.01 12.81 0.89
N VAL A 233 -14.72 12.94 1.22
CA VAL A 233 -14.03 14.23 1.37
C VAL A 233 -14.07 15.03 0.07
N GLN A 234 -13.89 14.39 -1.09
CA GLN A 234 -14.01 15.07 -2.39
C GLN A 234 -15.41 15.66 -2.62
N HIS A 235 -16.47 14.98 -2.17
CA HIS A 235 -17.85 15.40 -2.41
C HIS A 235 -18.33 16.42 -1.36
N THR A 236 -17.93 16.26 -0.10
CA THR A 236 -18.47 17.02 1.03
C THR A 236 -17.52 18.12 1.53
N GLY A 237 -16.24 17.99 1.20
CA GLY A 237 -15.17 18.82 1.74
C GLY A 237 -14.87 18.61 3.22
N LYS A 238 -15.45 17.59 3.87
CA LYS A 238 -15.31 17.32 5.31
C LYS A 238 -14.59 16.01 5.53
N GLY A 239 -13.64 16.02 6.46
CA GLY A 239 -12.92 14.84 6.94
C GLY A 239 -13.85 13.82 7.59
N VAL A 240 -13.34 12.59 7.75
CA VAL A 240 -14.08 11.47 8.35
C VAL A 240 -13.18 10.67 9.27
N TRP A 241 -13.73 10.22 10.40
CA TRP A 241 -13.10 9.24 11.26
C TRP A 241 -13.61 7.84 10.91
N ILE A 242 -12.67 6.94 10.61
CA ILE A 242 -12.91 5.53 10.34
C ILE A 242 -12.45 4.75 11.58
N ASP A 243 -13.38 4.05 12.23
CA ASP A 243 -13.10 3.07 13.28
C ASP A 243 -13.21 1.66 12.67
N CYS A 244 -12.08 1.01 12.47
CA CYS A 244 -12.00 -0.35 11.95
C CYS A 244 -11.34 -1.24 13.02
N ASN A 245 -11.86 -2.45 13.20
CA ASN A 245 -11.33 -3.33 14.24
C ASN A 245 -11.28 -4.79 13.81
N LEU A 246 -10.35 -5.53 14.43
CA LEU A 246 -10.09 -6.93 14.14
C LEU A 246 -11.28 -7.82 14.50
N PHE A 247 -11.92 -7.57 15.65
CA PHE A 247 -13.00 -8.40 16.18
C PHE A 247 -14.22 -8.44 15.24
N GLU A 248 -14.76 -7.28 14.88
CA GLU A 248 -15.89 -7.17 13.95
C GLU A 248 -15.50 -7.64 12.54
N THR A 249 -14.26 -7.37 12.12
CA THR A 249 -13.76 -7.86 10.83
C THR A 249 -13.76 -9.40 10.77
N GLN A 250 -13.31 -10.08 11.84
CA GLN A 250 -13.31 -11.53 11.87
C GLN A 250 -14.73 -12.09 11.90
N LEU A 251 -15.63 -11.52 12.71
CA LEU A 251 -17.02 -11.96 12.75
C LEU A 251 -17.71 -11.80 11.39
N ALA A 252 -17.48 -10.69 10.69
CA ALA A 252 -17.95 -10.50 9.32
C ALA A 252 -17.34 -11.54 8.36
N GLY A 253 -16.06 -11.88 8.54
CA GLY A 253 -15.34 -12.90 7.79
C GLY A 253 -15.87 -14.33 7.95
N LEU A 254 -16.64 -14.64 9.00
CA LEU A 254 -17.28 -15.95 9.18
C LEU A 254 -18.42 -16.20 8.18
N ALA A 255 -18.94 -15.16 7.53
CA ALA A 255 -19.91 -15.22 6.44
C ALA A 255 -21.09 -16.17 6.70
N ASN A 256 -21.18 -17.29 5.98
CA ASN A 256 -22.26 -18.27 6.11
C ASN A 256 -22.24 -19.00 7.46
N ILE A 257 -21.10 -19.14 8.11
CA ILE A 257 -21.00 -19.77 9.44
C ILE A 257 -21.67 -18.89 10.48
N ALA A 258 -21.41 -17.58 10.47
CA ALA A 258 -22.13 -16.64 11.31
C ALA A 258 -23.64 -16.66 11.01
N SER A 259 -24.02 -16.71 9.74
CA SER A 259 -25.44 -16.77 9.34
C SER A 259 -26.13 -18.05 9.82
N ASN A 260 -25.46 -19.20 9.79
CA ASN A 260 -26.02 -20.45 10.31
C ASN A 260 -26.38 -20.35 11.80
N TYR A 261 -25.54 -19.69 12.59
CA TYR A 261 -25.83 -19.45 14.00
C TYR A 261 -26.92 -18.38 14.19
N LEU A 262 -26.75 -17.20 13.58
CA LEU A 262 -27.65 -16.06 13.77
C LEU A 262 -29.07 -16.30 13.24
N ILE A 263 -29.23 -17.08 12.17
CA ILE A 263 -30.54 -17.34 11.53
C ILE A 263 -31.14 -18.65 12.04
N ALA A 264 -30.35 -19.72 12.12
CA ALA A 264 -30.86 -21.07 12.39
C ALA A 264 -30.51 -21.59 13.79
N GLY A 265 -29.79 -20.83 14.62
CA GLY A 265 -29.36 -21.25 15.96
C GLY A 265 -28.40 -22.45 15.95
N LYS A 266 -27.81 -22.76 14.78
CA LYS A 266 -26.96 -23.94 14.61
C LYS A 266 -25.51 -23.60 14.89
N GLU A 267 -24.99 -24.18 15.97
CA GLU A 267 -23.58 -24.05 16.35
C GLU A 267 -22.65 -24.67 15.29
N ALA A 268 -21.52 -24.02 15.08
CA ALA A 268 -20.48 -24.46 14.17
C ALA A 268 -19.53 -25.46 14.85
N SER A 269 -18.88 -26.29 14.04
CA SER A 269 -17.90 -27.27 14.52
C SER A 269 -16.71 -27.37 13.57
N ARG A 270 -15.62 -27.94 14.05
CA ARG A 270 -14.46 -28.30 13.23
C ARG A 270 -14.82 -29.42 12.26
N HIS A 271 -14.36 -29.29 11.02
CA HIS A 271 -14.61 -30.27 9.95
C HIS A 271 -13.32 -30.71 9.23
N GLY A 272 -12.15 -30.35 9.74
CA GLY A 272 -10.89 -30.52 9.03
C GLY A 272 -10.94 -29.75 7.70
N THR A 273 -10.76 -30.46 6.60
CA THR A 273 -10.81 -29.89 5.25
C THR A 273 -12.20 -29.97 4.59
N ALA A 274 -13.17 -30.59 5.27
CA ALA A 274 -14.45 -30.89 4.67
C ALA A 274 -15.45 -29.73 4.78
N HIS A 275 -16.23 -29.51 3.72
CA HIS A 275 -17.35 -28.57 3.78
C HIS A 275 -18.48 -29.16 4.63
N PRO A 276 -19.15 -28.37 5.50
CA PRO A 276 -20.22 -28.88 6.37
C PRO A 276 -21.47 -29.32 5.59
N SER A 277 -21.78 -28.64 4.47
CA SER A 277 -23.06 -28.79 3.76
C SER A 277 -22.96 -29.38 2.35
N ILE A 278 -21.75 -29.73 1.88
CA ILE A 278 -21.51 -30.18 0.49
C ILE A 278 -20.59 -31.39 0.51
N VAL A 279 -20.98 -32.48 -0.17
CA VAL A 279 -20.19 -33.72 -0.27
C VAL A 279 -20.22 -34.24 -1.70
N PRO A 280 -19.08 -34.70 -2.28
CA PRO A 280 -17.72 -34.57 -1.74
C PRO A 280 -17.18 -33.15 -1.95
N TYR A 281 -16.73 -32.53 -0.86
CA TYR A 281 -16.03 -31.25 -0.89
C TYR A 281 -15.01 -31.25 0.26
N GLN A 282 -13.87 -31.91 0.05
CA GLN A 282 -12.84 -32.10 1.07
C GLN A 282 -11.50 -32.55 0.46
N VAL A 283 -10.47 -32.66 1.31
CA VAL A 283 -9.20 -33.29 0.94
C VAL A 283 -9.30 -34.80 1.05
N PHE A 284 -8.74 -35.49 0.06
CA PHE A 284 -8.60 -36.94 -0.01
C PHE A 284 -7.14 -37.33 -0.16
N PRO A 285 -6.67 -38.37 0.54
CA PRO A 285 -5.32 -38.89 0.37
C PRO A 285 -5.21 -39.65 -0.97
N CYS A 286 -4.07 -39.46 -1.63
CA CYS A 286 -3.59 -40.27 -2.75
C CYS A 286 -2.48 -41.20 -2.24
N LYS A 287 -1.83 -41.96 -3.13
CA LYS A 287 -0.71 -42.85 -2.76
C LYS A 287 0.48 -42.11 -2.14
N ASP A 288 0.78 -40.89 -2.59
CA ASP A 288 1.99 -40.11 -2.25
C ASP A 288 1.70 -38.64 -1.86
N GLY A 289 0.43 -38.29 -1.65
CA GLY A 289 0.04 -36.90 -1.39
C GLY A 289 -1.46 -36.72 -1.17
N PHE A 290 -1.97 -35.52 -1.46
CA PHE A 290 -3.36 -35.14 -1.20
C PHE A 290 -3.97 -34.33 -2.35
N LEU A 291 -5.26 -34.52 -2.57
CA LEU A 291 -6.08 -33.72 -3.49
C LEU A 291 -7.29 -33.15 -2.76
N MET A 292 -7.48 -31.84 -2.87
CA MET A 292 -8.77 -31.21 -2.60
C MET A 292 -9.68 -31.48 -3.79
N ILE A 293 -10.88 -32.00 -3.55
CA ILE A 293 -11.90 -32.23 -4.58
C ILE A 293 -13.19 -31.56 -4.12
N GLY A 294 -13.82 -30.81 -5.02
CA GLY A 294 -15.10 -30.15 -4.78
C GLY A 294 -16.10 -30.46 -5.89
N ALA A 295 -16.95 -31.48 -5.69
CA ALA A 295 -18.12 -31.72 -6.53
C ALA A 295 -19.34 -31.03 -5.90
N GLY A 296 -19.47 -29.74 -6.15
CA GLY A 296 -20.45 -28.86 -5.52
C GLY A 296 -21.90 -29.05 -5.98
N ASN A 297 -22.15 -29.85 -7.02
CA ASN A 297 -23.48 -30.15 -7.53
C ASN A 297 -23.56 -31.58 -8.10
N ASP A 298 -24.79 -32.03 -8.35
CA ASP A 298 -25.08 -33.42 -8.77
C ASP A 298 -24.49 -33.76 -10.15
N LYS A 299 -24.37 -32.77 -11.05
CA LYS A 299 -23.71 -32.95 -12.35
C LYS A 299 -22.21 -33.23 -12.18
N GLN A 300 -21.53 -32.47 -11.32
CA GLN A 300 -20.12 -32.70 -11.00
C GLN A 300 -19.91 -34.03 -10.29
N PHE A 301 -20.82 -34.41 -9.39
CA PHE A 301 -20.77 -35.70 -8.73
C PHE A 301 -20.91 -36.88 -9.72
N ARG A 302 -21.85 -36.79 -10.66
CA ARG A 302 -22.00 -37.79 -11.73
C ARG A 302 -20.71 -37.93 -12.55
N LEU A 303 -20.09 -36.82 -12.96
CA LEU A 303 -18.81 -36.84 -13.68
C LEU A 303 -17.69 -37.50 -12.85
N LEU A 304 -17.62 -37.20 -11.55
CA LEU A 304 -16.66 -37.82 -10.64
C LEU A 304 -16.89 -39.34 -10.55
N ALA A 305 -18.13 -39.77 -10.34
CA ALA A 305 -18.51 -41.17 -10.24
C ALA A 305 -18.17 -41.96 -11.52
N GLU A 306 -18.52 -41.41 -12.69
CA GLU A 306 -18.31 -42.06 -13.97
C GLU A 306 -16.84 -42.09 -14.40
N ARG A 307 -16.11 -40.98 -14.25
CA ARG A 307 -14.80 -40.78 -14.91
C ARG A 307 -13.60 -40.98 -14.00
N ILE A 308 -13.76 -40.81 -12.70
CA ILE A 308 -12.67 -40.94 -11.72
C ILE A 308 -12.87 -42.18 -10.86
N LEU A 309 -14.08 -42.39 -10.33
CA LEU A 309 -14.37 -43.55 -9.49
C LEU A 309 -14.65 -44.81 -10.30
N GLU A 310 -14.94 -44.67 -11.59
CA GLU A 310 -15.31 -45.75 -12.51
C GLU A 310 -16.49 -46.58 -11.98
N LYS A 311 -17.43 -45.87 -11.35
CA LYS A 311 -18.61 -46.40 -10.67
C LYS A 311 -19.83 -45.55 -11.02
N PRO A 312 -20.29 -45.56 -12.29
CA PRO A 312 -21.41 -44.75 -12.76
C PRO A 312 -22.67 -44.93 -11.92
N GLU A 313 -22.89 -46.12 -11.36
CA GLU A 313 -24.04 -46.47 -10.53
C GLU A 313 -24.17 -45.61 -9.27
N LEU A 314 -23.07 -45.02 -8.76
CA LEU A 314 -23.12 -44.17 -7.57
C LEU A 314 -23.93 -42.89 -7.80
N ALA A 315 -24.00 -42.40 -9.04
CA ALA A 315 -24.76 -41.19 -9.35
C ALA A 315 -26.27 -41.36 -9.19
N ASP A 316 -26.76 -42.60 -9.30
CA ASP A 316 -28.18 -42.96 -9.22
C ASP A 316 -28.52 -43.79 -7.96
N ASP A 317 -27.52 -44.15 -7.14
CA ASP A 317 -27.71 -44.78 -5.83
C ASP A 317 -28.51 -43.85 -4.90
N ALA A 318 -29.57 -44.37 -4.27
CA ALA A 318 -30.45 -43.61 -3.38
C ALA A 318 -29.68 -42.90 -2.24
N ARG A 319 -28.52 -43.42 -1.83
CA ARG A 319 -27.66 -42.82 -0.80
C ARG A 319 -26.89 -41.59 -1.29
N PHE A 320 -26.68 -41.43 -2.61
CA PHE A 320 -25.79 -40.41 -3.17
C PHE A 320 -26.40 -39.57 -4.30
N ALA A 321 -27.63 -39.85 -4.71
CA ALA A 321 -28.30 -39.27 -5.87
C ALA A 321 -28.38 -37.73 -5.86
N ASN A 322 -28.45 -37.11 -4.68
CA ASN A 322 -28.40 -35.65 -4.53
C ASN A 322 -27.52 -35.24 -3.35
N ASN A 323 -27.16 -33.95 -3.28
CA ASN A 323 -26.25 -33.45 -2.24
C ASN A 323 -26.75 -33.73 -0.82
N ALA A 324 -28.05 -33.60 -0.53
CA ALA A 324 -28.58 -33.86 0.81
C ALA A 324 -28.35 -35.32 1.22
N MET A 325 -28.58 -36.26 0.29
CA MET A 325 -28.30 -37.66 0.52
C MET A 325 -26.79 -37.93 0.69
N ARG A 326 -25.93 -37.29 -0.11
CA ARG A 326 -24.47 -37.39 0.05
C ARG A 326 -23.98 -36.84 1.39
N VAL A 327 -24.59 -35.77 1.89
CA VAL A 327 -24.30 -35.22 3.22
C VAL A 327 -24.72 -36.21 4.31
N ALA A 328 -25.90 -36.82 4.20
CA ALA A 328 -26.41 -37.81 5.15
C ALA A 328 -25.58 -39.12 5.15
N ASN A 329 -24.99 -39.48 4.01
CA ASN A 329 -24.18 -40.70 3.83
C ASN A 329 -22.70 -40.39 3.60
N ARG A 330 -22.19 -39.31 4.24
CA ARG A 330 -20.85 -38.76 3.99
C ARG A 330 -19.75 -39.80 4.12
N GLU A 331 -19.71 -40.51 5.26
CA GLU A 331 -18.63 -41.44 5.59
C GLU A 331 -18.51 -42.52 4.51
N ALA A 332 -19.62 -43.16 4.15
CA ALA A 332 -19.66 -44.18 3.12
C ALA A 332 -19.16 -43.68 1.75
N LEU A 333 -19.54 -42.46 1.34
CA LEU A 333 -19.08 -41.91 0.07
C LEU A 333 -17.60 -41.51 0.11
N VAL A 334 -17.16 -40.92 1.22
CA VAL A 334 -15.76 -40.51 1.41
C VAL A 334 -14.83 -41.72 1.40
N ASP A 335 -15.24 -42.83 2.01
CA ASP A 335 -14.47 -44.08 2.01
C ASP A 335 -14.30 -44.63 0.59
N ILE A 336 -15.36 -44.63 -0.21
CA ILE A 336 -15.30 -45.07 -1.61
C ILE A 336 -14.31 -44.22 -2.42
N ILE A 337 -14.41 -42.89 -2.31
CA ILE A 337 -13.51 -41.97 -3.01
C ILE A 337 -12.07 -42.17 -2.56
N THR A 338 -11.85 -42.28 -1.25
CA THR A 338 -10.53 -42.50 -0.65
C THR A 338 -9.88 -43.79 -1.16
N GLN A 339 -10.60 -44.91 -1.16
CA GLN A 339 -10.08 -46.19 -1.63
C GLN A 339 -9.69 -46.17 -3.10
N VAL A 340 -10.38 -45.39 -3.94
CA VAL A 340 -10.01 -45.21 -5.34
C VAL A 340 -8.75 -44.36 -5.45
N LEU A 341 -8.74 -43.18 -4.82
CA LEU A 341 -7.64 -42.22 -4.97
C LEU A 341 -6.32 -42.72 -4.38
N GLN A 342 -6.35 -43.59 -3.38
CA GLN A 342 -5.12 -44.21 -2.84
C GLN A 342 -4.43 -45.19 -3.79
N ARG A 343 -5.05 -45.58 -4.92
CA ARG A 343 -4.46 -46.53 -5.88
C ARG A 343 -3.32 -45.95 -6.71
N HIS A 344 -3.29 -44.64 -6.91
CA HIS A 344 -2.32 -43.96 -7.76
C HIS A 344 -1.73 -42.71 -7.09
N GLU A 345 -0.58 -42.26 -7.60
CA GLU A 345 0.04 -41.00 -7.18
C GLU A 345 -0.88 -39.80 -7.47
N ARG A 346 -0.67 -38.73 -6.72
CA ARG A 346 -1.43 -37.47 -6.83
C ARG A 346 -1.44 -36.94 -8.27
N ASP A 347 -0.30 -36.96 -8.96
CA ASP A 347 -0.17 -36.35 -10.28
C ASP A 347 -0.90 -37.14 -11.37
N TYR A 348 -0.99 -38.47 -11.23
CA TYR A 348 -1.88 -39.28 -12.08
C TYR A 348 -3.33 -38.79 -12.00
N TRP A 349 -3.82 -38.51 -10.80
CA TRP A 349 -5.17 -37.99 -10.63
C TRP A 349 -5.31 -36.57 -11.17
N ILE A 350 -4.32 -35.70 -10.99
CA ILE A 350 -4.34 -34.35 -11.58
C ILE A 350 -4.57 -34.42 -13.09
N ASP A 351 -3.86 -35.30 -13.79
CA ASP A 351 -4.05 -35.50 -15.23
C ASP A 351 -5.46 -36.00 -15.57
N ARG A 352 -6.00 -36.92 -14.78
CA ARG A 352 -7.36 -37.47 -14.96
C ARG A 352 -8.46 -36.44 -14.70
N PHE A 353 -8.27 -35.53 -13.75
CA PHE A 353 -9.22 -34.47 -13.44
C PHE A 353 -9.12 -33.27 -14.39
N THR A 354 -7.98 -33.07 -15.05
CA THR A 354 -7.74 -31.91 -15.91
C THR A 354 -8.72 -31.88 -17.09
N GLY A 355 -9.45 -30.77 -17.24
CA GLY A 355 -10.47 -30.59 -18.28
C GLY A 355 -11.81 -31.29 -18.02
N LEU A 356 -11.97 -32.05 -16.93
CA LEU A 356 -13.19 -32.80 -16.63
C LEU A 356 -14.39 -31.92 -16.24
N GLY A 357 -14.13 -30.72 -15.72
CA GLY A 357 -15.18 -29.83 -15.20
C GLY A 357 -15.59 -30.10 -13.75
N VAL A 358 -14.84 -30.94 -13.03
CA VAL A 358 -14.92 -31.13 -11.57
C VAL A 358 -13.81 -30.30 -10.90
N PRO A 359 -14.12 -29.33 -10.02
CA PRO A 359 -13.12 -28.57 -9.28
C PRO A 359 -12.21 -29.45 -8.42
N PHE A 360 -10.90 -29.25 -8.54
CA PHE A 360 -9.88 -29.97 -7.77
C PHE A 360 -8.60 -29.14 -7.63
N GLY A 361 -7.72 -29.55 -6.73
CA GLY A 361 -6.35 -29.02 -6.65
C GLY A 361 -5.45 -29.80 -5.69
N PRO A 362 -4.13 -29.85 -5.94
CA PRO A 362 -3.18 -30.46 -5.01
C PRO A 362 -3.01 -29.61 -3.74
N ILE A 363 -2.73 -30.28 -2.62
CA ILE A 363 -2.21 -29.60 -1.44
C ILE A 363 -0.72 -29.35 -1.64
N ASN A 364 -0.38 -28.09 -1.93
CA ASN A 364 0.99 -27.65 -2.17
C ASN A 364 1.65 -27.12 -0.91
N ASN A 365 2.95 -27.38 -0.75
CA ASN A 365 3.79 -26.59 0.14
C ASN A 365 4.10 -25.21 -0.48
N ILE A 366 4.78 -24.34 0.26
CA ILE A 366 5.09 -22.97 -0.21
C ILE A 366 5.98 -22.97 -1.45
N GLN A 367 6.98 -23.85 -1.53
CA GLN A 367 7.86 -23.97 -2.70
C GLN A 367 7.07 -24.35 -3.95
N GLN A 368 6.21 -25.38 -3.86
CA GLN A 368 5.33 -25.81 -4.95
C GLN A 368 4.34 -24.71 -5.35
N SER A 369 3.80 -23.97 -4.38
CA SER A 369 2.88 -22.85 -4.65
C SER A 369 3.56 -21.75 -5.48
N PHE A 370 4.79 -21.36 -5.13
CA PHE A 370 5.55 -20.35 -5.90
C PHE A 370 6.15 -20.89 -7.21
N ALA A 371 6.29 -22.21 -7.35
CA ALA A 371 6.69 -22.86 -8.59
C ALA A 371 5.49 -23.13 -9.54
N HIS A 372 4.26 -22.86 -9.11
CA HIS A 372 3.06 -23.13 -9.90
C HIS A 372 3.11 -22.37 -11.24
N PRO A 373 2.80 -23.00 -12.40
CA PRO A 373 2.89 -22.34 -13.71
C PRO A 373 2.10 -21.03 -13.80
N GLN A 374 0.93 -20.97 -13.15
CA GLN A 374 0.12 -19.75 -13.07
C GLN A 374 0.84 -18.59 -12.36
N VAL A 375 1.73 -18.85 -11.38
CA VAL A 375 2.52 -17.79 -10.71
C VAL A 375 3.47 -17.13 -11.71
N GLY A 376 4.10 -17.92 -12.58
CA GLY A 376 4.92 -17.41 -13.68
C GLY A 376 4.09 -16.67 -14.73
N ALA A 377 3.02 -17.28 -15.22
CA ALA A 377 2.12 -16.70 -16.23
C ALA A 377 1.47 -15.39 -15.78
N ARG A 378 1.23 -15.22 -14.48
CA ARG A 378 0.64 -14.00 -13.88
C ARG A 378 1.66 -13.06 -13.28
N GLN A 379 2.96 -13.36 -13.38
CA GLN A 379 4.05 -12.56 -12.82
C GLN A 379 3.77 -12.19 -11.35
N THR A 380 3.34 -13.17 -10.55
CA THR A 380 2.92 -12.95 -9.16
C THR A 380 4.12 -12.70 -8.23
N VAL A 381 5.34 -13.05 -8.65
CA VAL A 381 6.58 -12.73 -7.95
C VAL A 381 7.33 -11.67 -8.74
N MET A 382 7.71 -10.59 -8.08
CA MET A 382 8.58 -9.55 -8.62
C MET A 382 9.88 -9.48 -7.82
N GLU A 383 10.88 -8.87 -8.44
CA GLU A 383 12.18 -8.57 -7.84
C GLU A 383 12.33 -7.05 -7.72
N VAL A 384 12.87 -6.60 -6.59
CA VAL A 384 13.14 -5.19 -6.33
C VAL A 384 14.55 -5.04 -5.78
N ASP A 385 15.30 -4.06 -6.27
CA ASP A 385 16.61 -3.71 -5.73
C ASP A 385 16.45 -2.93 -4.42
N HIS A 386 16.84 -3.56 -3.31
CA HIS A 386 16.82 -2.96 -1.98
C HIS A 386 18.22 -2.47 -1.60
N PRO A 387 18.40 -1.20 -1.18
CA PRO A 387 19.72 -0.62 -0.91
C PRO A 387 20.58 -1.43 0.08
N ARG A 388 19.95 -1.99 1.13
CA ARG A 388 20.65 -2.81 2.14
C ARG A 388 20.65 -4.30 1.87
N ALA A 389 19.82 -4.80 0.97
CA ALA A 389 19.56 -6.24 0.84
C ALA A 389 19.80 -6.80 -0.58
N GLY A 390 20.20 -5.94 -1.52
CA GLY A 390 20.34 -6.32 -2.92
C GLY A 390 18.98 -6.68 -3.50
N LYS A 391 18.96 -7.66 -4.40
CA LYS A 391 17.73 -8.14 -5.04
C LYS A 391 16.86 -8.90 -4.06
N VAL A 392 15.67 -8.37 -3.77
CA VAL A 392 14.67 -9.00 -2.92
C VAL A 392 13.48 -9.43 -3.76
N ARG A 393 13.06 -10.69 -3.61
CA ARG A 393 11.84 -11.22 -4.23
C ARG A 393 10.64 -11.01 -3.31
N MET A 394 9.52 -10.58 -3.88
CA MET A 394 8.28 -10.33 -3.14
C MET A 394 7.04 -10.59 -3.99
N VAL A 395 5.90 -10.74 -3.33
CA VAL A 395 4.60 -10.93 -4.00
C VAL A 395 4.15 -9.61 -4.62
N ALA A 396 3.88 -9.63 -5.93
CA ALA A 396 3.38 -8.49 -6.70
C ALA A 396 1.98 -8.04 -6.24
N PRO A 397 1.59 -6.77 -6.44
CA PRO A 397 0.23 -6.32 -6.16
C PRO A 397 -0.78 -7.21 -6.90
N PRO A 398 -1.76 -7.83 -6.21
CA PRO A 398 -2.52 -8.96 -6.77
C PRO A 398 -3.53 -8.57 -7.85
N VAL A 399 -3.92 -7.29 -7.93
CA VAL A 399 -4.93 -6.76 -8.84
C VAL A 399 -4.30 -6.23 -10.13
N THR A 400 -4.95 -6.51 -11.27
CA THR A 400 -4.63 -5.92 -12.59
C THR A 400 -5.74 -5.00 -13.06
N TYR A 401 -5.36 -3.86 -13.64
CA TYR A 401 -6.22 -2.86 -14.26
C TYR A 401 -5.89 -2.81 -15.75
N ASN A 402 -6.87 -3.08 -16.62
CA ASN A 402 -6.67 -3.20 -18.07
C ASN A 402 -5.45 -4.07 -18.43
N GLY A 403 -5.32 -5.23 -17.78
CA GLY A 403 -4.21 -6.17 -18.00
C GLY A 403 -2.92 -5.85 -17.24
N LYS A 404 -2.72 -4.65 -16.69
CA LYS A 404 -1.47 -4.24 -16.01
C LYS A 404 -1.60 -4.16 -14.49
N ARG A 405 -0.54 -4.54 -13.77
CA ARG A 405 -0.44 -4.36 -12.31
C ARG A 405 0.02 -2.93 -12.01
N MET A 406 -0.30 -2.45 -10.80
CA MET A 406 0.34 -1.25 -10.28
C MET A 406 1.84 -1.48 -10.08
N PRO A 407 2.71 -0.51 -10.43
CA PRO A 407 4.15 -0.68 -10.29
C PRO A 407 4.58 -0.58 -8.82
N VAL A 408 5.60 -1.34 -8.46
CA VAL A 408 6.37 -1.08 -7.24
C VAL A 408 7.45 -0.08 -7.56
N ARG A 409 7.22 1.15 -7.12
CA ARG A 409 8.05 2.33 -7.37
C ARG A 409 9.26 2.39 -6.44
N ARG A 410 9.15 1.83 -5.22
CA ARG A 410 10.22 1.84 -4.22
C ARG A 410 10.29 0.51 -3.46
N PRO A 411 11.50 0.01 -3.13
CA PRO A 411 11.64 -1.07 -2.16
C PRO A 411 11.09 -0.65 -0.79
N PRO A 412 10.79 -1.61 0.10
CA PRO A 412 10.55 -1.29 1.51
C PRO A 412 11.72 -0.47 2.08
N PRO A 413 11.47 0.56 2.91
CA PRO A 413 12.52 1.45 3.37
C PRO A 413 13.29 0.87 4.57
N TRP A 414 14.59 1.10 4.62
CA TRP A 414 15.34 0.88 5.87
C TRP A 414 15.00 1.97 6.90
N LEU A 415 15.23 1.68 8.18
CA LEU A 415 14.80 2.54 9.28
C LEU A 415 15.39 3.94 9.18
N SER A 416 14.55 4.98 9.17
CA SER A 416 14.97 6.39 9.12
C SER A 416 15.57 6.84 7.77
N GLN A 417 15.45 6.01 6.72
CA GLN A 417 16.03 6.30 5.39
C GLN A 417 15.68 7.69 4.85
N HIS A 418 14.48 8.18 5.16
CA HIS A 418 13.93 9.41 4.58
C HIS A 418 13.76 10.53 5.63
N THR A 419 14.30 10.38 6.86
CA THR A 419 14.16 11.39 7.92
C THR A 419 14.80 12.72 7.55
N LYS A 420 15.89 12.70 6.77
CA LYS A 420 16.59 13.89 6.26
C LYS A 420 16.18 14.26 4.83
N GLU A 421 15.27 13.49 4.22
CA GLU A 421 14.76 13.80 2.88
C GLU A 421 13.70 14.92 3.00
N PRO A 422 13.82 16.04 2.27
CA PRO A 422 12.76 17.03 2.23
C PRO A 422 11.50 16.43 1.58
N SER A 423 10.29 16.75 2.07
CA SER A 423 9.08 16.15 1.49
C SER A 423 8.79 16.71 0.09
N LYS A 424 8.24 15.90 -0.83
CA LYS A 424 7.94 16.35 -2.21
C LYS A 424 7.06 17.61 -2.25
N GLN A 425 6.08 17.74 -1.35
CA GLN A 425 5.22 18.94 -1.21
C GLN A 425 5.92 20.12 -0.52
N ASP A 426 7.02 19.89 0.22
CA ASP A 426 7.85 21.00 0.70
C ASP A 426 8.66 21.56 -0.48
N ILE A 427 9.16 20.68 -1.37
CA ILE A 427 10.01 21.05 -2.51
C ILE A 427 9.21 21.68 -3.65
N ILE A 428 8.06 21.09 -4.02
CA ILE A 428 7.20 21.51 -5.14
C ILE A 428 5.79 21.82 -4.63
N ASP A 429 5.30 23.01 -4.95
CA ASP A 429 3.90 23.42 -4.86
C ASP A 429 3.12 22.78 -6.01
N MET A 430 2.49 21.64 -5.71
CA MET A 430 1.76 20.85 -6.71
C MET A 430 0.56 21.58 -7.31
N GLU A 431 -0.03 22.57 -6.61
CA GLU A 431 -1.15 23.33 -7.15
C GLU A 431 -0.67 24.23 -8.29
N ILE A 432 0.44 24.95 -8.06
CA ILE A 432 1.08 25.78 -9.08
C ILE A 432 1.60 24.90 -10.23
N PHE A 433 2.27 23.79 -9.91
CA PHE A 433 2.85 22.93 -10.93
C PHE A 433 1.78 22.29 -11.83
N ASN A 434 0.65 21.84 -11.26
CA ASN A 434 -0.45 21.29 -12.04
C ASN A 434 -1.10 22.34 -12.95
N GLN A 435 -1.20 23.61 -12.53
CA GLN A 435 -1.67 24.69 -13.41
C GLN A 435 -0.75 24.88 -14.63
N ILE A 436 0.55 24.69 -14.48
CA ILE A 436 1.51 24.76 -15.60
C ILE A 436 1.29 23.60 -16.57
N ILE A 437 1.06 22.39 -16.06
CA ILE A 437 0.75 21.21 -16.89
C ILE A 437 -0.57 21.39 -17.65
N GLU A 438 -1.60 21.94 -16.99
CA GLU A 438 -2.90 22.18 -17.62
C GLU A 438 -2.84 23.18 -18.79
N LEU A 439 -1.80 24.04 -18.83
CA LEU A 439 -1.56 24.97 -19.93
C LEU A 439 -0.85 24.34 -21.14
N ASP A 440 -0.33 23.11 -21.04
CA ASP A 440 0.49 22.46 -22.08
C ASP A 440 -0.34 21.60 -23.07
N ASP A 441 -1.68 21.70 -23.06
CA ASP A 441 -2.63 21.03 -24.00
C ASP A 441 -2.38 19.52 -24.30
N GLY A 442 -1.53 18.85 -23.50
CA GLY A 442 -1.24 17.42 -23.57
C GLY A 442 0.04 17.01 -24.34
N ASP A 443 0.87 17.93 -24.84
CA ASP A 443 2.07 17.57 -25.64
C ASP A 443 3.38 17.50 -24.83
N SER A 444 3.38 17.92 -23.55
CA SER A 444 4.50 17.85 -22.59
C SER A 444 5.80 18.59 -22.99
N SER A 445 5.84 19.18 -24.18
CA SER A 445 7.01 19.83 -24.77
C SER A 445 7.24 21.23 -24.22
N PHE A 446 6.17 21.97 -23.88
CA PHE A 446 6.29 23.31 -23.31
C PHE A 446 6.76 23.25 -21.84
N VAL A 447 6.20 22.36 -21.03
CA VAL A 447 6.65 22.20 -19.64
C VAL A 447 8.10 21.70 -19.60
N SER A 448 8.48 20.75 -20.46
CA SER A 448 9.86 20.25 -20.50
C SER A 448 10.87 21.33 -20.91
N ALA A 449 10.51 22.19 -21.87
CA ALA A 449 11.33 23.35 -22.23
C ALA A 449 11.46 24.36 -21.08
N MET A 450 10.35 24.68 -20.39
CA MET A 450 10.36 25.55 -19.22
C MET A 450 11.22 24.99 -18.08
N VAL A 451 11.13 23.68 -17.81
CA VAL A 451 11.95 23.00 -16.81
C VAL A 451 13.43 23.09 -17.19
N THR A 452 13.77 22.81 -18.45
CA THR A 452 15.16 22.88 -18.94
C THR A 452 15.74 24.29 -18.78
N GLU A 453 15.01 25.31 -19.24
CA GLU A 453 15.42 26.72 -19.13
C GLU A 453 15.60 27.13 -17.66
N TYR A 454 14.68 26.70 -16.78
CA TYR A 454 14.80 26.93 -15.35
C TYR A 454 16.07 26.28 -14.75
N LEU A 455 16.37 25.02 -15.10
CA LEU A 455 17.54 24.32 -14.58
C LEU A 455 18.85 25.00 -15.02
N GLU A 456 18.97 25.38 -16.29
CA GLU A 456 20.13 26.10 -16.81
C GLU A 456 20.30 27.47 -16.13
N GLN A 457 19.19 28.19 -15.96
CA GLN A 457 19.16 29.50 -15.31
C GLN A 457 19.59 29.42 -13.85
N VAL A 458 19.14 28.39 -13.11
CA VAL A 458 19.53 28.20 -11.71
C VAL A 458 21.01 27.84 -11.59
N ASP A 459 21.50 26.93 -12.44
CA ASP A 459 22.91 26.51 -12.43
C ASP A 459 23.84 27.71 -12.72
N SER A 460 23.50 28.56 -13.71
CA SER A 460 24.22 29.81 -13.99
C SER A 460 24.20 30.78 -12.82
N THR A 461 23.02 30.98 -12.21
CA THR A 461 22.86 31.94 -11.12
C THR A 461 23.63 31.51 -9.86
N PHE A 462 23.68 30.21 -9.56
CA PHE A 462 24.47 29.73 -8.43
C PHE A 462 25.97 29.93 -8.61
N ASN A 463 26.49 29.79 -9.83
CA ASN A 463 27.88 30.11 -10.13
C ASN A 463 28.18 31.60 -9.89
N GLU A 464 27.28 32.48 -10.32
CA GLU A 464 27.42 33.94 -10.07
C GLU A 464 27.32 34.28 -8.58
N MET A 465 26.45 33.60 -7.83
CA MET A 465 26.35 33.75 -6.37
C MET A 465 27.64 33.32 -5.68
N ASP A 466 28.26 32.21 -6.10
CA ASP A 466 29.54 31.76 -5.54
C ASP A 466 30.67 32.76 -5.81
N GLN A 467 30.78 33.27 -7.04
CA GLN A 467 31.75 34.32 -7.38
C GLN A 467 31.51 35.60 -6.55
N SER A 468 30.25 35.98 -6.35
CA SER A 468 29.89 37.14 -5.53
C SER A 468 30.20 36.93 -4.04
N MET A 469 30.16 35.67 -3.55
CA MET A 469 30.57 35.33 -2.19
C MET A 469 32.08 35.46 -1.99
N GLU A 470 32.90 35.15 -3.00
CA GLU A 470 34.36 35.33 -2.94
C GLU A 470 34.75 36.80 -2.78
N THR A 471 34.04 37.70 -3.46
CA THR A 471 34.23 39.15 -3.40
C THR A 471 33.42 39.83 -2.29
N LYS A 472 32.61 39.07 -1.55
CA LYS A 472 31.67 39.55 -0.51
C LYS A 472 30.67 40.61 -1.04
N ASP A 473 30.28 40.53 -2.31
CA ASP A 473 29.29 41.41 -2.92
C ASP A 473 27.86 40.99 -2.54
N LEU A 474 27.45 41.35 -1.31
CA LEU A 474 26.12 41.05 -0.80
C LEU A 474 25.00 41.72 -1.61
N LYS A 475 25.28 42.85 -2.29
CA LYS A 475 24.29 43.52 -3.12
C LYS A 475 23.96 42.68 -4.34
N GLN A 476 24.98 42.14 -5.00
CA GLN A 476 24.81 41.20 -6.12
C GLN A 476 24.10 39.92 -5.64
N ILE A 477 24.49 39.34 -4.50
CA ILE A 477 23.84 38.14 -3.95
C ILE A 477 22.35 38.39 -3.66
N SER A 478 21.99 39.57 -3.13
CA SER A 478 20.59 39.94 -2.89
C SER A 478 19.78 40.00 -4.19
N GLN A 479 20.36 40.55 -5.26
CA GLN A 479 19.72 40.64 -6.58
C GLN A 479 19.52 39.25 -7.20
N LEU A 480 20.56 38.41 -7.17
CA LEU A 480 20.49 37.03 -7.65
C LEU A 480 19.49 36.21 -6.82
N GLY A 481 19.41 36.43 -5.51
CA GLY A 481 18.43 35.80 -4.63
C GLY A 481 17.00 36.20 -4.98
N HIS A 482 16.76 37.47 -5.31
CA HIS A 482 15.47 37.93 -5.79
C HIS A 482 15.06 37.28 -7.12
N PHE A 483 16.01 37.15 -8.04
CA PHE A 483 15.80 36.51 -9.33
C PHE A 483 15.43 35.04 -9.18
N LEU A 484 16.21 34.25 -8.44
CA LEU A 484 15.92 32.84 -8.19
C LEU A 484 14.61 32.64 -7.44
N LYS A 485 14.26 33.52 -6.50
CA LYS A 485 12.95 33.51 -5.84
C LYS A 485 11.82 33.54 -6.87
N GLY A 486 11.89 34.47 -7.83
CA GLY A 486 10.90 34.64 -8.90
C GLY A 486 10.79 33.42 -9.80
N SER A 487 11.92 32.94 -10.34
CA SER A 487 11.93 31.78 -11.24
C SER A 487 11.47 30.50 -10.54
N SER A 488 11.88 30.28 -9.29
CA SER A 488 11.47 29.13 -8.50
C SER A 488 9.98 29.16 -8.20
N ALA A 489 9.42 30.33 -7.85
CA ALA A 489 7.98 30.47 -7.61
C ALA A 489 7.15 30.20 -8.87
N ALA A 490 7.62 30.66 -10.04
CA ALA A 490 6.92 30.48 -11.31
C ALA A 490 6.80 29.01 -11.72
N LEU A 491 7.75 28.16 -11.31
CA LEU A 491 7.74 26.72 -11.56
C LEU A 491 7.20 25.90 -10.37
N GLY A 492 6.65 26.56 -9.34
CA GLY A 492 6.18 25.90 -8.13
C GLY A 492 7.30 25.31 -7.26
N VAL A 493 8.58 25.63 -7.45
CA VAL A 493 9.68 25.14 -6.59
C VAL A 493 9.73 25.94 -5.28
N LYS A 494 8.79 25.60 -4.39
CA LYS A 494 8.44 26.38 -3.19
C LYS A 494 9.59 26.57 -2.22
N GLN A 495 10.30 25.50 -1.88
CA GLN A 495 11.35 25.57 -0.85
C GLN A 495 12.53 26.44 -1.30
N VAL A 496 12.96 26.27 -2.55
CA VAL A 496 14.02 27.09 -3.16
C VAL A 496 13.59 28.56 -3.15
N SER A 497 12.34 28.85 -3.55
CA SER A 497 11.79 30.21 -3.53
C SER A 497 11.86 30.86 -2.13
N LEU A 498 11.45 30.13 -1.09
CA LEU A 498 11.47 30.62 0.29
C LEU A 498 12.89 30.85 0.82
N THR A 499 13.83 29.97 0.52
CA THR A 499 15.23 30.15 0.96
C THR A 499 15.90 31.27 0.18
N CYS A 500 15.63 31.42 -1.12
CA CYS A 500 16.06 32.56 -1.92
C CYS A 500 15.51 33.90 -1.38
N GLU A 501 14.28 33.94 -0.88
CA GLU A 501 13.74 35.12 -0.20
C GLU A 501 14.52 35.47 1.07
N LYS A 502 14.92 34.47 1.85
CA LYS A 502 15.78 34.67 3.03
C LYS A 502 17.15 35.20 2.61
N ILE A 503 17.79 34.61 1.61
CA ILE A 503 19.05 35.10 1.04
C ILE A 503 18.91 36.55 0.61
N GLN A 504 17.86 36.87 -0.16
CA GLN A 504 17.57 38.22 -0.61
C GLN A 504 17.51 39.19 0.56
N ASN A 505 16.77 38.86 1.62
CA ASN A 505 16.54 39.75 2.75
C ASN A 505 17.78 39.87 3.67
N THR A 506 18.48 38.78 3.93
CA THR A 506 19.71 38.79 4.76
C THR A 506 20.84 39.55 4.04
N ALA A 507 20.98 39.40 2.72
CA ALA A 507 22.01 40.07 1.93
C ALA A 507 21.72 41.57 1.65
N LYS A 508 20.53 42.09 1.99
CA LYS A 508 20.25 43.55 1.97
C LYS A 508 20.95 44.31 3.11
N GLY A 509 21.38 43.61 4.15
CA GLY A 509 22.02 44.20 5.33
C GLY A 509 23.47 44.64 5.08
N THR A 510 24.05 45.33 6.05
CA THR A 510 25.47 45.71 6.03
C THR A 510 26.36 44.46 6.05
N PRO A 511 27.44 44.38 5.26
CA PRO A 511 28.36 43.25 5.30
C PRO A 511 29.05 43.15 6.66
N THR A 512 28.61 42.20 7.47
CA THR A 512 29.30 41.78 8.70
C THR A 512 29.69 40.31 8.57
N ASP A 513 30.69 39.86 9.32
CA ASP A 513 31.10 38.45 9.29
C ASP A 513 29.92 37.51 9.62
N LYS A 514 29.03 37.93 10.53
CA LYS A 514 27.80 37.20 10.86
C LYS A 514 26.84 37.12 9.67
N THR A 515 26.65 38.21 8.94
CA THR A 515 25.79 38.23 7.75
C THR A 515 26.36 37.34 6.65
N ILE A 516 27.67 37.34 6.45
CA ILE A 516 28.36 36.50 5.46
C ILE A 516 28.22 35.03 5.81
N GLU A 517 28.40 34.66 7.08
CA GLU A 517 28.23 33.28 7.56
C GLU A 517 26.78 32.80 7.38
N GLU A 518 25.80 33.65 7.71
CA GLU A 518 24.39 33.34 7.54
C GLU A 518 24.01 33.15 6.06
N VAL A 519 24.47 34.04 5.17
CA VAL A 519 24.26 33.93 3.72
C VAL A 519 24.95 32.67 3.16
N THR A 520 26.15 32.33 3.63
CA THR A 520 26.86 31.10 3.24
C THR A 520 26.05 29.85 3.61
N SER A 521 25.50 29.83 4.84
CA SER A 521 24.64 28.74 5.31
C SER A 521 23.36 28.60 4.48
N LEU A 522 22.72 29.74 4.15
CA LEU A 522 21.54 29.76 3.30
C LEU A 522 21.84 29.34 1.85
N LEU A 523 23.00 29.72 1.30
CA LEU A 523 23.45 29.31 -0.04
C LEU A 523 23.69 27.80 -0.13
N LYS A 524 24.31 27.21 0.90
CA LYS A 524 24.47 25.76 0.98
C LYS A 524 23.10 25.07 1.01
N ARG A 525 22.20 25.56 1.87
CA ARG A 525 20.85 25.02 2.02
C ARG A 525 20.04 25.10 0.71
N VAL A 526 20.05 26.24 0.02
CA VAL A 526 19.25 26.40 -1.21
C VAL A 526 19.75 25.50 -2.34
N LYS A 527 21.06 25.22 -2.40
CA LYS A 527 21.64 24.25 -3.35
C LYS A 527 21.21 22.82 -3.06
N GLU A 528 21.12 22.43 -1.79
CA GLU A 528 20.58 21.14 -1.37
C GLU A 528 19.09 21.01 -1.73
N GLU A 529 18.31 22.05 -1.43
CA GLU A 529 16.87 22.12 -1.77
C GLU A 529 16.64 22.08 -3.29
N TYR A 530 17.47 22.78 -4.07
CA TYR A 530 17.44 22.74 -5.53
C TYR A 530 17.85 21.37 -6.09
N GLY A 531 18.86 20.71 -5.51
CA GLY A 531 19.25 19.36 -5.93
C GLY A 531 18.08 18.37 -5.83
N ALA A 532 17.30 18.46 -4.74
CA ALA A 532 16.09 17.67 -4.56
C ALA A 532 14.98 18.05 -5.56
N ALA A 533 14.80 19.35 -5.84
CA ALA A 533 13.85 19.83 -6.84
C ALA A 533 14.21 19.38 -8.26
N LYS A 534 15.50 19.46 -8.64
CA LYS A 534 16.02 19.06 -9.95
C LYS A 534 15.76 17.59 -10.24
N ILE A 535 16.02 16.71 -9.26
CA ILE A 535 15.70 15.28 -9.39
C ILE A 535 14.21 15.08 -9.65
N TRP A 536 13.35 15.76 -8.89
CA TRP A 536 11.90 15.64 -9.05
C TRP A 536 11.42 16.15 -10.42
N LEU A 537 11.91 17.30 -10.86
CA LEU A 537 11.54 17.91 -12.13
C LEU A 537 11.95 17.02 -13.30
N LEU A 538 13.14 16.41 -13.26
CA LEU A 538 13.62 15.48 -14.29
C LEU A 538 12.91 14.11 -14.26
N GLU A 539 12.45 13.65 -13.08
CA GLU A 539 11.59 12.45 -12.99
C GLU A 539 10.24 12.67 -13.68
N TYR A 540 9.69 13.89 -13.62
CA TYR A 540 8.33 14.19 -14.09
C TYR A 540 8.30 14.72 -15.53
N CYS A 541 9.29 15.53 -15.90
CA CYS A 541 9.49 16.07 -17.24
C CYS A 541 10.90 15.66 -17.71
N PRO A 542 11.07 14.40 -18.17
CA PRO A 542 12.34 13.96 -18.73
C PRO A 542 12.67 14.83 -19.95
N THR A 543 13.82 15.50 -19.90
CA THR A 543 14.39 16.36 -20.95
C THR A 543 14.65 15.62 -22.24
#